data_AF-A0A3D2PUL9-F1
#
_entry.id   AF-A0A3D2PUL9-F1
#
_cell.length_a   1.000
_cell.length_b   1.000
_cell.length_c   1.000
_cell.angle_alpha   90.00
_cell.angle_beta   90.00
_cell.angle_gamma   90.00
#
_symmetry.space_group_name_H-M   'P 1'
#
loop_
_entity.id
_entity.type
_entity.pdbx_description
1 polymer ?
#
loop_
_entity_poly.entity_id
_entity_poly.type
_entity_poly.pdbx_seq_one_letter_code
_entity_poly.pdbx_strand_id
1 'polypeptide(L)'
;YNTPPCYGIYICGKVFKWVKEMGGLAAMKEHNEKKAAILYNFLDSSKMFKGTVVKEDRSLMNVPFVTGDEELDAKFVKAATEAGFVNLKGHRTVGGMRASIYNAMPIEGVEKLVEFMKDFEEKNS
;
A
#
# COMPACT_ATOMS: atom_id res chain seq x y z
N TYR A 1 33.32 2.64 21.54
CA TYR A 1 33.45 3.48 20.33
C TYR A 1 33.33 2.55 19.13
N ASN A 2 32.41 2.80 18.20
CA ASN A 2 32.19 1.94 17.03
C ASN A 2 31.99 2.79 15.76
N THR A 3 32.24 2.21 14.59
CA THR A 3 32.01 2.86 13.30
C THR A 3 30.51 2.91 12.99
N PRO A 4 29.91 4.10 12.80
CA PRO A 4 28.50 4.20 12.44
C PRO A 4 28.27 3.95 10.95
N PRO A 5 27.02 3.67 10.52
CA PRO A 5 26.66 3.53 9.11
C PRO A 5 26.58 4.90 8.42
N CYS A 6 27.73 5.55 8.19
CA CYS A 6 27.84 6.93 7.72
C CYS A 6 26.97 7.23 6.48
N TYR A 7 26.96 6.33 5.49
CA TYR A 7 26.16 6.53 4.28
C TYR A 7 24.66 6.45 4.54
N GLY A 8 24.20 5.50 5.38
CA GLY A 8 22.79 5.41 5.77
C GLY A 8 22.32 6.67 6.49
N ILE A 9 23.14 7.20 7.40
CA ILE A 9 22.86 8.47 8.10
C ILE A 9 22.74 9.63 7.10
N TYR A 10 23.63 9.71 6.11
CA TYR A 10 23.57 10.72 5.07
C TYR A 10 22.26 10.65 4.26
N ILE A 11 21.84 9.45 3.85
CA ILE A 11 20.57 9.24 3.13
C ILE A 11 19.37 9.62 3.99
N CYS A 12 19.35 9.24 5.28
CA CYS A 12 18.31 9.71 6.22
C CYS A 12 18.25 11.24 6.23
N GLY A 13 19.40 11.92 6.31
CA GLY A 13 19.48 13.39 6.25
C GLY A 13 18.86 13.97 4.98
N LYS A 14 19.01 13.32 3.82
CA LYS A 14 18.35 13.72 2.56
C LYS A 14 16.84 13.53 2.63
N VAL A 15 16.37 12.38 3.11
CA VAL A 15 14.93 12.10 3.26
C VAL A 15 14.27 13.08 4.23
N PHE A 16 14.94 13.43 5.34
CA PHE A 16 14.40 14.40 6.29
C PHE A 16 14.27 15.81 5.70
N LYS A 17 15.22 16.22 4.84
CA LYS A 17 15.13 17.49 4.12
C LYS A 17 13.94 17.48 3.16
N TRP A 18 13.78 16.43 2.38
CA TRP A 18 12.64 16.26 1.48
C TRP A 18 11.29 16.29 2.24
N VAL A 19 11.17 15.60 3.38
CA VAL A 19 9.93 15.66 4.20
C VAL A 19 9.64 17.08 4.68
N LYS A 20 10.66 17.87 5.05
CA LYS A 20 10.47 19.28 5.42
C LYS A 20 10.03 20.14 4.24
N GLU A 21 10.63 19.94 3.07
CA GLU A 21 10.25 20.62 1.82
C GLU A 21 8.80 20.32 1.42
N MET A 22 8.32 19.10 1.68
CA MET A 22 6.93 18.70 1.47
C MET A 22 5.93 19.26 2.51
N GLY A 23 6.35 20.17 3.41
CA GLY A 23 5.49 20.76 4.44
C GLY A 23 5.54 20.05 5.81
N GLY A 24 6.50 19.15 6.00
CA GLY A 24 6.74 18.48 7.27
C GLY A 24 5.72 17.38 7.60
N LEU A 25 5.69 16.97 8.87
CA LEU A 25 4.91 15.81 9.30
C LEU A 25 3.39 16.01 9.21
N ALA A 26 2.90 17.24 9.41
CA ALA A 26 1.48 17.55 9.28
C ALA A 26 0.99 17.34 7.84
N ALA A 27 1.72 17.89 6.85
CA ALA A 27 1.43 17.68 5.45
C ALA A 27 1.57 16.20 5.03
N MET A 28 2.57 15.48 5.56
CA MET A 28 2.69 14.03 5.33
C MET A 28 1.51 13.24 5.91
N LYS A 29 0.99 13.62 7.08
CA LYS A 29 -0.20 12.96 7.65
C LYS A 29 -1.39 13.12 6.70
N GLU A 30 -1.70 14.35 6.31
CA GLU A 30 -2.82 14.64 5.40
C GLU A 30 -2.65 13.92 4.04
N HIS A 31 -1.43 13.93 3.49
CA HIS A 31 -1.12 13.23 2.25
C HIS A 31 -1.36 11.71 2.35
N ASN A 32 -0.88 11.09 3.44
CA ASN A 32 -1.06 9.66 3.65
C ASN A 32 -2.51 9.29 3.99
N GLU A 33 -3.26 10.15 4.69
CA GLU A 33 -4.69 9.96 4.92
C GLU A 33 -5.48 9.96 3.61
N LYS A 34 -5.23 10.93 2.72
CA LYS A 34 -5.85 10.98 1.38
C LYS A 34 -5.56 9.72 0.57
N LYS A 35 -4.28 9.32 0.53
CA LYS A 35 -3.82 8.13 -0.19
C LYS A 35 -4.45 6.84 0.35
N ALA A 36 -4.44 6.64 1.67
CA ALA A 36 -5.03 5.46 2.29
C ALA A 36 -6.55 5.41 2.09
N ALA A 37 -7.23 6.55 2.16
CA ALA A 37 -8.67 6.63 1.95
C ALA A 37 -9.09 6.13 0.56
N ILE A 38 -8.32 6.43 -0.49
CA ILE A 38 -8.60 5.93 -1.86
C ILE A 38 -8.70 4.39 -1.86
N LEU A 39 -7.72 3.71 -1.27
CA LEU A 39 -7.68 2.25 -1.24
C LEU A 39 -8.75 1.68 -0.29
N TYR A 40 -8.89 2.23 0.92
CA TYR A 40 -9.87 1.71 1.88
C TYR A 40 -11.32 1.94 1.45
N ASN A 41 -11.63 3.07 0.81
CA ASN A 41 -12.96 3.32 0.26
C ASN A 41 -13.33 2.29 -0.80
N PHE A 42 -12.37 1.90 -1.65
CA PHE A 42 -12.58 0.80 -2.59
C PHE A 42 -12.82 -0.52 -1.86
N LEU A 43 -11.94 -0.90 -0.93
CA LEU A 43 -12.07 -2.15 -0.14
C LEU A 43 -13.39 -2.23 0.65
N ASP A 44 -13.93 -1.10 1.12
CA ASP A 44 -15.20 -1.05 1.84
C ASP A 44 -16.43 -1.20 0.94
N SER A 45 -16.27 -0.97 -0.37
CA SER A 45 -17.34 -1.03 -1.37
C SER A 45 -17.23 -2.25 -2.32
N SER A 46 -16.08 -2.92 -2.32
CA SER A 46 -15.80 -4.09 -3.13
C SER A 46 -16.60 -5.30 -2.65
N LYS A 47 -17.05 -6.13 -3.60
CA LYS A 47 -17.70 -7.42 -3.34
C LYS A 47 -16.68 -8.55 -3.27
N MET A 48 -15.53 -8.38 -3.92
CA MET A 48 -14.46 -9.38 -3.99
C MET A 48 -13.39 -9.18 -2.94
N PHE A 49 -12.89 -7.96 -2.76
CA PHE A 49 -11.78 -7.65 -1.88
C PHE A 49 -12.28 -7.15 -0.52
N LYS A 50 -11.61 -7.59 0.55
CA LYS A 50 -11.91 -7.16 1.91
C LYS A 50 -10.62 -6.87 2.68
N GLY A 51 -10.60 -5.74 3.39
CA GLY A 51 -9.56 -5.44 4.36
C GLY A 51 -9.64 -6.40 5.55
N THR A 52 -8.49 -6.77 6.12
CA THR A 52 -8.43 -7.74 7.24
C THR A 52 -8.45 -7.10 8.63
N VAL A 53 -8.58 -5.77 8.70
CA VAL A 53 -8.52 -4.98 9.94
C VAL A 53 -9.79 -4.14 10.10
N VAL A 54 -10.28 -4.06 11.35
CA VAL A 54 -11.40 -3.19 11.74
C VAL A 54 -11.08 -1.72 11.46
N LYS A 55 -12.10 -0.89 11.20
CA LYS A 55 -11.93 0.44 10.59
C LYS A 55 -11.06 1.37 11.43
N GLU A 56 -11.19 1.29 12.74
CA GLU A 56 -10.55 2.15 13.73
C GLU A 56 -9.04 1.88 13.86
N ASP A 57 -8.61 0.66 13.52
CA ASP A 57 -7.22 0.20 13.65
C ASP A 57 -6.46 0.14 12.31
N ARG A 58 -7.09 0.63 11.23
CA ARG A 58 -6.52 0.59 9.88
C ARG A 58 -5.24 1.42 9.77
N SER A 59 -4.16 0.77 9.34
CA SER A 59 -2.89 1.45 9.07
C SER A 59 -2.99 2.34 7.84
N LEU A 60 -2.42 3.55 7.92
CA LEU A 60 -2.23 4.45 6.78
C LEU A 60 -1.07 4.03 5.86
N MET A 61 -0.28 3.01 6.25
CA MET A 61 0.99 2.67 5.60
C MET A 61 0.98 1.27 5.02
N ASN A 62 0.35 0.31 5.69
CA ASN A 62 0.34 -1.08 5.26
C ASN A 62 -1.10 -1.58 5.25
N VAL A 63 -1.65 -1.79 4.07
CA VAL A 63 -3.04 -2.16 3.87
C VAL A 63 -3.10 -3.64 3.49
N PRO A 64 -3.34 -4.56 4.45
CA PRO A 64 -3.59 -5.96 4.16
C PRO A 64 -5.03 -6.16 3.68
N PHE A 65 -5.20 -6.96 2.63
CA PHE A 65 -6.50 -7.32 2.08
C PHE A 65 -6.46 -8.70 1.46
N VAL A 66 -7.62 -9.35 1.39
CA VAL A 66 -7.80 -10.70 0.86
C VAL A 66 -9.04 -10.72 -0.03
N THR A 67 -9.13 -11.69 -0.93
CA THR A 67 -10.41 -12.04 -1.58
C THR A 67 -11.23 -13.01 -0.74
N GLY A 68 -10.55 -13.80 0.12
CA GLY A 68 -11.15 -14.90 0.87
C GLY A 68 -11.00 -16.26 0.18
N ASP A 69 -10.35 -16.30 -0.98
CA ASP A 69 -9.98 -17.50 -1.72
C ASP A 69 -8.48 -17.45 -2.07
N GLU A 70 -7.72 -18.48 -1.67
CA GLU A 70 -6.27 -18.50 -1.86
C GLU A 70 -5.85 -18.59 -3.34
N GLU A 71 -6.64 -19.26 -4.18
CA GLU A 71 -6.37 -19.37 -5.62
C GLU A 71 -6.62 -18.02 -6.30
N LEU A 72 -7.69 -17.32 -5.90
CA LEU A 72 -8.00 -16.00 -6.42
C LEU A 72 -6.99 -14.95 -5.95
N ASP A 73 -6.53 -15.02 -4.70
CA ASP A 73 -5.43 -14.20 -4.19
C ASP A 73 -4.13 -14.44 -5.00
N ALA A 74 -3.79 -15.70 -5.27
CA ALA A 74 -2.62 -16.05 -6.08
C ALA A 74 -2.75 -15.54 -7.53
N LYS A 75 -3.95 -15.65 -8.12
CA LYS A 75 -4.27 -15.12 -9.44
C LYS A 75 -4.12 -13.60 -9.50
N PHE A 76 -4.63 -12.89 -8.49
CA PHE A 76 -4.49 -11.43 -8.38
C PHE A 76 -3.02 -11.03 -8.29
N VAL A 77 -2.24 -11.64 -7.40
CA VAL A 77 -0.81 -11.32 -7.24
C VAL A 77 -0.04 -11.53 -8.54
N LYS A 78 -0.33 -12.61 -9.27
CA LYS A 78 0.30 -12.86 -10.58
C LYS A 78 -0.06 -11.79 -11.60
N ALA A 79 -1.36 -11.51 -11.78
CA ALA A 79 -1.84 -10.51 -12.73
C ALA A 79 -1.33 -9.11 -12.39
N ALA A 80 -1.28 -8.76 -11.10
CA ALA A 80 -0.77 -7.48 -10.62
C ALA A 80 0.72 -7.34 -10.94
N THR A 81 1.51 -8.40 -10.75
CA THR A 81 2.93 -8.42 -11.09
C THR A 81 3.15 -8.23 -12.60
N GLU A 82 2.36 -8.91 -13.44
CA GLU A 82 2.39 -8.75 -14.90
C GLU A 82 2.00 -7.33 -15.35
N ALA A 83 1.09 -6.68 -14.62
CA ALA A 83 0.71 -5.27 -14.82
C ALA A 83 1.71 -4.26 -14.22
N GLY A 84 2.82 -4.72 -13.63
CA GLY A 84 3.87 -3.86 -13.06
C GLY A 84 3.68 -3.48 -11.59
N PHE A 85 2.65 -3.97 -10.92
CA PHE A 85 2.48 -3.82 -9.48
C PHE A 85 3.28 -4.90 -8.73
N VAL A 86 4.45 -4.51 -8.26
CA VAL A 86 5.37 -5.40 -7.54
C VAL A 86 5.15 -5.35 -6.02
N ASN A 87 5.57 -6.41 -5.33
CA ASN A 87 5.56 -6.52 -3.86
C ASN A 87 4.18 -6.44 -3.18
N LEU A 88 3.10 -6.81 -3.88
CA LEU A 88 1.75 -6.88 -3.31
C LEU A 88 1.45 -8.20 -2.58
N LYS A 89 2.27 -9.25 -2.76
CA LYS A 89 2.07 -10.53 -2.06
C LYS A 89 2.12 -10.31 -0.54
N GLY A 90 1.08 -10.74 0.16
CA GLY A 90 0.95 -10.64 1.60
C GLY A 90 2.02 -11.47 2.35
N HIS A 91 2.09 -11.29 3.66
CA HIS A 91 3.07 -12.00 4.48
C HIS A 91 2.77 -13.50 4.51
N ARG A 92 3.82 -14.34 4.52
CA ARG A 92 3.70 -15.81 4.44
C ARG A 92 2.75 -16.42 5.47
N THR A 93 2.61 -15.81 6.64
CA THR A 93 1.78 -16.32 7.74
C THR A 93 0.31 -15.92 7.64
N VAL A 94 -0.04 -14.92 6.82
CA VAL A 94 -1.40 -14.36 6.73
C VAL A 94 -2.02 -14.57 5.35
N GLY A 95 -1.19 -14.76 4.31
CA GLY A 95 -1.67 -14.91 2.94
C GLY A 95 -2.14 -13.58 2.34
N GLY A 96 -2.92 -13.67 1.25
CA GLY A 96 -3.52 -12.52 0.58
C GLY A 96 -2.54 -11.51 0.01
N MET A 97 -2.93 -10.25 0.11
CA MET A 97 -2.21 -9.10 -0.42
C MET A 97 -1.88 -8.09 0.68
N ARG A 98 -0.84 -7.29 0.44
CA ARG A 98 -0.50 -6.13 1.26
C ARG A 98 0.03 -4.99 0.38
N ALA A 99 -0.74 -3.90 0.29
CA ALA A 99 -0.26 -2.67 -0.32
C ALA A 99 0.50 -1.82 0.72
N SER A 100 1.81 -1.62 0.49
CA SER A 100 2.65 -0.78 1.35
C SER A 100 2.76 0.62 0.73
N ILE A 101 2.07 1.59 1.33
CA ILE A 101 1.84 2.94 0.79
C ILE A 101 2.57 4.02 1.63
N TYR A 102 3.85 3.82 1.91
CA TYR A 102 4.70 4.75 2.67
C TYR A 102 4.73 6.18 2.09
N ASN A 103 5.34 7.14 2.80
CA ASN A 103 5.42 8.55 2.38
C ASN A 103 5.84 8.76 0.92
N ALA A 104 6.79 7.98 0.42
CA ALA A 104 7.31 8.11 -0.94
C ALA A 104 6.43 7.43 -2.01
N MET A 105 5.40 6.68 -1.62
CA MET A 105 4.44 6.09 -2.55
C MET A 105 3.50 7.19 -3.08
N PRO A 106 3.49 7.47 -4.40
CA PRO A 106 2.61 8.49 -4.99
C PRO A 106 1.14 8.10 -4.89
N ILE A 107 0.26 9.10 -4.82
CA ILE A 107 -1.20 8.90 -4.80
C ILE A 107 -1.65 8.21 -6.10
N GLU A 108 -1.08 8.62 -7.23
CA GLU A 108 -1.36 8.09 -8.56
C GLU A 108 -1.07 6.58 -8.64
N GLY A 109 -0.09 6.10 -7.89
CA GLY A 109 0.20 4.67 -7.81
C GLY A 109 -0.90 3.89 -7.07
N VAL A 110 -1.54 4.50 -6.07
CA VAL A 110 -2.69 3.91 -5.36
C VAL A 110 -3.95 3.99 -6.19
N GLU A 111 -4.17 5.09 -6.92
CA GLU A 111 -5.29 5.22 -7.87
C GLU A 111 -5.23 4.15 -8.96
N LYS A 112 -4.06 3.96 -9.58
CA LYS A 112 -3.84 2.90 -10.58
C LYS A 112 -4.04 1.50 -10.00
N LEU A 113 -3.63 1.28 -8.75
CA LEU A 113 -3.90 0.00 -8.07
C LEU A 113 -5.40 -0.23 -7.91
N VAL A 114 -6.16 0.79 -7.47
CA VAL A 114 -7.61 0.68 -7.33
C VAL A 114 -8.30 0.47 -8.67
N GLU A 115 -7.87 1.15 -9.73
CA GLU A 115 -8.35 0.91 -11.10
C GLU A 115 -8.13 -0.54 -11.51
N PHE A 116 -6.90 -1.05 -11.34
CA PHE A 116 -6.58 -2.44 -11.61
C PHE A 116 -7.42 -3.42 -10.77
N MET A 117 -7.67 -3.12 -9.49
CA MET A 117 -8.51 -3.95 -8.63
C MET A 117 -9.96 -4.00 -9.09
N LYS A 118 -10.55 -2.87 -9.51
CA LYS A 118 -11.90 -2.83 -10.09
C LYS A 118 -11.98 -3.70 -11.35
N ASP A 119 -11.02 -3.52 -12.25
CA ASP A 119 -10.89 -4.30 -13.48
C ASP A 119 -10.77 -5.80 -13.21
N PHE A 120 -9.98 -6.18 -12.19
CA PHE A 120 -9.83 -7.56 -11.79
C PHE A 120 -11.14 -8.10 -11.20
N GLU A 121 -11.81 -7.34 -10.35
CA GLU A 121 -13.10 -7.72 -9.76
C GLU A 121 -14.15 -7.96 -10.84
N GLU A 122 -14.30 -7.07 -11.82
CA GLU A 122 -15.26 -7.22 -12.92
C GLU A 122 -14.99 -8.47 -13.78
N LYS A 123 -13.72 -8.81 -14.01
CA LYS A 123 -13.31 -9.96 -14.84
C LYS A 123 -13.40 -11.30 -14.11
N ASN A 124 -13.58 -11.30 -12.79
CA ASN A 124 -13.55 -12.50 -11.96
C ASN A 124 -14.74 -12.62 -10.97
N SER A 125 -15.78 -11.78 -11.15
CA SER A 125 -17.04 -11.85 -10.40
C SER A 125 -18.11 -12.67 -11.11
#